data_AF-A0A7L3VAX8-F1
#
_entry.id   AF-A0A7L3VAX8-F1
#
_cell.length_a   1.000
_cell.length_b   1.000
_cell.length_c   1.000
_cell.angle_alpha   90.00
_cell.angle_beta   90.00
_cell.angle_gamma   90.00
#
_symmetry.space_group_name_H-M   'P 1'
#
loop_
_entity.id
_entity.type
_entity.pdbx_description
1 polymer ?
#
loop_
_entity_poly.entity_id
_entity_poly.type
_entity_poly.pdbx_seq_one_letter_code
_entity_poly.pdbx_strand_id
1 'polypeptide(L)'
;PVPPQRPGTQAQTYLDELISIPKGSGPGFSFRKLWAFTGPGFLMSIAYLDPGNVESDLQGGALAGFKLLWVLLWATVLGLLCQRLAIRLGVVTGKDLGEICYLYYPKVPRVLLWLMIEIAIIGSDMQEVIGTAIAFSLLSAGRIPLWAGVLITIVDTLFFLFLDKYGLRKLEAFFGLLITIMALTFGYEYVVVRPRQVEVLKGIFLPSCPGCGRKELLQAMGIIGAIIMPHNIFLHSSLVKTRVIDRSKKEAVQEANMYFLTESCLALFVSFLINLFVMAVFGEAFYHQRNEDVHNKCINSSISHYASIFPTNNETVSVDIYQGGVILGCYFGAVALYIWGIGILAAGQSSTMTGTYAGQFVMEGFLQLRWSRFTRVLLTRSFAILPTVLVAAFKDISHLTGMNDLLNALQSILLPFAVLPVLTFTSLHPLMQDFSNSLPGKVLMTLITGLVCAINIYFVVDFLPTLHGLEYHIPLSLLLAAYVAFVAYLIWTCSIAHGARFLARGHHSRFNFGLTLD
;
A
#
# COMPACT_ATOMS: atom_id res chain seq x y z
N PRO A 1 -36.42 2.95 -8.60
CA PRO A 1 -37.07 2.22 -7.48
C PRO A 1 -36.08 2.03 -6.32
N VAL A 2 -36.23 2.86 -5.29
CA VAL A 2 -35.45 2.75 -4.05
C VAL A 2 -35.99 1.55 -3.26
N PRO A 3 -35.17 0.54 -2.91
CA PRO A 3 -35.65 -0.56 -2.07
C PRO A 3 -35.89 -0.06 -0.63
N PRO A 4 -36.88 -0.63 0.08
CA PRO A 4 -37.29 -0.15 1.39
C PRO A 4 -36.21 -0.40 2.45
N GLN A 5 -35.86 0.64 3.20
CA GLN A 5 -35.01 0.53 4.39
C GLN A 5 -35.79 -0.20 5.49
N ARG A 6 -35.30 -1.37 5.92
CA ARG A 6 -35.77 -2.04 7.13
C ARG A 6 -35.17 -1.36 8.36
N PRO A 7 -35.96 -1.05 9.40
CA PRO A 7 -35.46 -0.49 10.65
C PRO A 7 -34.90 -1.63 11.51
N GLY A 8 -33.61 -1.91 11.36
CA GLY A 8 -32.83 -2.73 12.28
C GLY A 8 -31.78 -1.84 12.93
N THR A 9 -31.75 -1.84 14.25
CA THR A 9 -30.84 -1.12 15.17
C THR A 9 -29.52 -0.73 14.50
N GLN A 10 -29.43 0.53 14.08
CA GLN A 10 -28.25 1.11 13.43
C GLN A 10 -27.11 1.13 14.46
N ALA A 11 -26.20 0.16 14.40
CA ALA A 11 -24.86 0.35 14.94
C ALA A 11 -24.17 1.43 14.07
N GLN A 12 -24.40 2.69 14.43
CA GLN A 12 -24.00 3.93 13.73
C GLN A 12 -22.60 3.80 13.13
N THR A 13 -22.48 3.77 11.81
CA THR A 13 -21.18 3.72 11.11
C THR A 13 -20.46 5.07 11.26
N TYR A 14 -19.16 5.05 11.56
CA TYR A 14 -18.32 6.25 11.75
C TYR A 14 -18.26 7.18 10.51
N LEU A 15 -18.67 6.66 9.36
CA LEU A 15 -18.68 7.34 8.06
C LEU A 15 -20.07 7.88 7.67
N ASP A 16 -21.09 7.63 8.51
CA ASP A 16 -22.42 8.23 8.34
C ASP A 16 -22.45 9.68 8.87
N GLU A 17 -21.49 10.08 9.70
CA GLU A 17 -21.22 11.49 10.02
C GLU A 17 -20.56 12.18 8.82
N LEU A 18 -21.40 12.54 7.86
CA LEU A 18 -20.97 13.22 6.66
C LEU A 18 -20.50 14.64 6.98
N ILE A 19 -19.29 14.99 6.57
CA ILE A 19 -18.76 16.34 6.76
C ILE A 19 -19.41 17.26 5.72
N SER A 20 -20.19 18.23 6.21
CA SER A 20 -20.78 19.27 5.37
C SER A 20 -19.71 20.24 4.86
N ILE A 21 -19.73 20.52 3.56
CA ILE A 21 -18.78 21.42 2.92
C ILE A 21 -19.29 22.86 3.09
N PRO A 22 -18.44 23.81 3.52
CA PRO A 22 -18.83 25.22 3.58
C PRO A 22 -19.15 25.73 2.17
N LYS A 23 -20.36 26.26 1.98
CA LYS A 23 -20.77 26.93 0.74
C LYS A 23 -19.96 28.23 0.60
N GLY A 24 -18.95 28.22 -0.27
CA GLY A 24 -18.16 29.41 -0.60
C GLY A 24 -18.91 30.31 -1.58
N SER A 25 -18.80 31.63 -1.40
CA SER A 25 -19.54 32.70 -2.08
C SER A 25 -18.91 33.19 -3.40
N GLY A 26 -18.19 32.35 -4.16
CA GLY A 26 -17.66 32.75 -5.46
C GLY A 26 -16.93 31.65 -6.24
N PRO A 27 -16.71 31.85 -7.56
CA PRO A 27 -15.92 30.94 -8.40
C PRO A 27 -14.42 31.16 -8.14
N GLY A 28 -13.77 30.21 -7.46
CA GLY A 28 -12.32 30.25 -7.20
C GLY A 28 -11.84 29.17 -6.23
N PHE A 29 -10.53 28.88 -6.26
CA PHE A 29 -9.88 27.97 -5.31
C PHE A 29 -9.92 28.56 -3.90
N SER A 30 -10.46 27.83 -2.93
CA SER A 30 -10.57 28.29 -1.54
C SER A 30 -9.83 27.35 -0.60
N PHE A 31 -8.86 27.88 0.13
CA PHE A 31 -8.14 27.13 1.18
C PHE A 31 -9.08 26.62 2.29
N ARG A 32 -10.18 27.33 2.57
CA ARG A 32 -11.19 26.87 3.54
C ARG A 32 -11.98 25.67 3.02
N LYS A 33 -12.26 25.62 1.72
CA LYS A 33 -12.85 24.43 1.08
C LYS A 33 -11.84 23.30 1.05
N LEU A 34 -10.58 23.57 0.68
CA LEU A 34 -9.51 22.57 0.70
C LEU A 34 -9.42 21.91 2.08
N TRP A 35 -9.35 22.68 3.17
CA TRP A 35 -9.32 22.16 4.54
C TRP A 35 -10.57 21.36 4.96
N ALA A 36 -11.71 21.56 4.30
CA ALA A 36 -12.90 20.75 4.50
C ALA A 36 -12.81 19.41 3.75
N PHE A 37 -12.18 19.41 2.59
CA PHE A 37 -11.92 18.20 1.80
C PHE A 37 -10.71 17.41 2.31
N THR A 38 -9.73 18.06 2.97
CA THR A 38 -8.56 17.42 3.57
C THR A 38 -8.95 16.35 4.59
N GLY A 39 -8.27 15.21 4.55
CA GLY A 39 -8.47 14.02 5.35
C GLY A 39 -8.23 12.75 4.52
N PRO A 40 -9.14 12.40 3.58
CA PRO A 40 -9.08 11.18 2.80
C PRO A 40 -7.75 10.91 2.09
N GLY A 41 -7.14 11.95 1.50
CA GLY A 41 -5.85 11.82 0.82
C GLY A 41 -4.69 11.53 1.78
N PHE A 42 -4.67 12.14 2.96
CA PHE A 42 -3.68 11.85 4.00
C PHE A 42 -3.87 10.46 4.62
N LEU A 43 -5.11 10.01 4.83
CA LEU A 43 -5.38 8.65 5.30
C LEU A 43 -4.90 7.61 4.29
N MET A 44 -5.11 7.87 3.00
CA MET A 44 -4.63 6.99 1.93
C MET A 44 -3.10 7.00 1.81
N SER A 45 -2.44 8.14 2.06
CA SER A 45 -0.98 8.27 1.90
C SER A 45 -0.18 7.52 2.97
N ILE A 46 -0.84 7.12 4.06
CA ILE A 46 -0.27 6.28 5.12
C ILE A 46 0.06 4.88 4.62
N ALA A 47 -0.77 4.33 3.74
CA ALA A 47 -0.46 3.05 3.10
C ALA A 47 0.78 3.12 2.20
N TYR A 48 1.31 4.31 1.90
CA TYR A 48 2.60 4.48 1.24
C TYR A 48 3.77 4.62 2.23
N LEU A 49 3.50 4.59 3.53
CA LEU A 49 4.46 4.80 4.61
C LEU A 49 4.47 3.61 5.59
N ASP A 50 3.87 2.49 5.21
CA ASP A 50 3.82 1.31 6.05
C ASP A 50 5.21 0.65 6.15
N PRO A 51 5.44 -0.20 7.17
CA PRO A 51 6.72 -0.88 7.32
C PRO A 51 7.13 -1.72 6.09
N GLY A 52 6.15 -2.24 5.33
CA GLY A 52 6.40 -2.96 4.07
C GLY A 52 7.09 -2.08 3.02
N ASN A 53 6.59 -0.87 2.80
CA ASN A 53 7.21 0.08 1.89
C ASN A 53 8.56 0.60 2.40
N VAL A 54 8.65 0.91 3.70
CA VAL A 54 9.92 1.33 4.32
C VAL A 54 11.00 0.25 4.16
N GLU A 55 10.65 -1.03 4.30
CA GLU A 55 11.59 -2.13 4.07
C GLU A 55 12.02 -2.24 2.60
N SER A 56 11.06 -2.15 1.67
CA SER A 56 11.38 -2.19 0.23
C SER A 56 12.28 -1.03 -0.20
N ASP A 57 12.05 0.16 0.34
CA ASP A 57 12.86 1.34 0.07
C ASP A 57 14.27 1.24 0.67
N LEU A 58 14.38 0.74 1.90
CA LEU A 58 15.65 0.48 2.58
C LEU A 58 16.49 -0.55 1.81
N GLN A 59 15.88 -1.65 1.36
CA GLN A 59 16.55 -2.67 0.54
C GLN A 59 16.93 -2.13 -0.85
N GLY A 60 16.07 -1.30 -1.44
CA GLY A 60 16.36 -0.58 -2.69
C GLY A 60 17.60 0.28 -2.58
N GLY A 61 17.72 1.04 -1.49
CA GLY A 61 18.90 1.84 -1.16
C GLY A 61 20.13 0.96 -0.94
N ALA A 62 20.02 -0.08 -0.13
CA ALA A 62 21.15 -0.96 0.19
C ALA A 62 21.73 -1.68 -1.03
N LEU A 63 20.87 -2.22 -1.91
CA LEU A 63 21.30 -3.01 -3.07
C LEU A 63 21.76 -2.13 -4.23
N ALA A 64 21.02 -1.07 -4.54
CA ALA A 64 21.24 -0.29 -5.76
C ALA A 64 21.76 1.14 -5.52
N GLY A 65 21.95 1.53 -4.25
CA GLY A 65 22.32 2.89 -3.88
C GLY A 65 21.25 3.88 -4.37
N PHE A 66 21.67 4.90 -5.10
CA PHE A 66 20.78 5.93 -5.64
C PHE A 66 20.12 5.55 -6.98
N LYS A 67 20.41 4.38 -7.55
CA LYS A 67 19.99 4.03 -8.92
C LYS A 67 18.50 3.69 -9.06
N LEU A 68 17.81 3.31 -7.97
CA LEU A 68 16.38 2.96 -7.99
C LEU A 68 15.46 4.12 -7.61
N LEU A 69 16.02 5.31 -7.31
CA LEU A 69 15.24 6.49 -6.93
C LEU A 69 14.25 6.94 -8.03
N TRP A 70 14.61 6.80 -9.31
CA TRP A 70 13.68 7.08 -10.40
C TRP A 70 12.49 6.11 -10.41
N VAL A 71 12.70 4.85 -10.02
CA VAL A 71 11.62 3.85 -9.91
C VAL A 71 10.66 4.26 -8.80
N LEU A 72 11.18 4.67 -7.64
CA LEU A 72 10.37 5.20 -6.53
C LEU A 72 9.51 6.41 -6.96
N LEU A 73 10.10 7.37 -7.68
CA LEU A 73 9.35 8.53 -8.21
C LEU A 73 8.25 8.10 -9.17
N TRP A 74 8.58 7.31 -10.19
CA TRP A 74 7.61 6.89 -11.21
C TRP A 74 6.54 5.95 -10.67
N ALA A 75 6.89 5.09 -9.71
CA ALA A 75 5.93 4.26 -8.98
C ALA A 75 4.97 5.13 -8.16
N THR A 76 5.44 6.20 -7.51
CA THR A 76 4.56 7.13 -6.79
C THR A 76 3.65 7.90 -7.73
N VAL A 77 4.18 8.38 -8.87
CA VAL A 77 3.38 9.04 -9.92
C VAL A 77 2.32 8.08 -10.46
N LEU A 78 2.69 6.82 -10.71
CA LEU A 78 1.76 5.79 -11.13
C LEU A 78 0.69 5.50 -10.07
N GLY A 79 1.10 5.44 -8.80
CA GLY A 79 0.20 5.36 -7.65
C GLY A 79 -0.81 6.51 -7.64
N LEU A 80 -0.36 7.76 -7.78
CA LEU A 80 -1.24 8.93 -7.85
C LEU A 80 -2.25 8.82 -9.01
N LEU A 81 -1.83 8.30 -10.16
CA LEU A 81 -2.73 8.08 -11.31
C LEU A 81 -3.81 7.03 -10.99
N CYS A 82 -3.42 5.87 -10.44
CA CYS A 82 -4.35 4.83 -9.98
C CYS A 82 -5.35 5.38 -8.96
N GLN A 83 -4.86 6.21 -8.05
CA GLN A 83 -5.62 6.76 -6.94
C GLN A 83 -6.58 7.86 -7.38
N ARG A 84 -6.18 8.69 -8.36
CA ARG A 84 -7.08 9.63 -9.02
C ARG A 84 -8.28 8.93 -9.65
N LEU A 85 -8.11 7.72 -10.17
CA LEU A 85 -9.19 6.95 -10.78
C LEU A 85 -10.13 6.40 -9.71
N ALA A 86 -9.59 5.91 -8.59
CA ALA A 86 -10.36 5.49 -7.43
C ALA A 86 -11.22 6.65 -6.86
N ILE A 87 -10.63 7.83 -6.72
CA ILE A 87 -11.33 9.07 -6.30
C ILE A 87 -12.48 9.36 -7.27
N ARG A 88 -12.19 9.45 -8.57
CA ARG A 88 -13.21 9.80 -9.58
C ARG A 88 -14.37 8.81 -9.56
N LEU A 89 -14.07 7.52 -9.41
CA LEU A 89 -15.08 6.48 -9.31
C LEU A 89 -16.00 6.71 -8.09
N GLY A 90 -15.42 6.92 -6.91
CA GLY A 90 -16.18 7.15 -5.68
C GLY A 90 -16.99 8.46 -5.69
N VAL A 91 -16.40 9.53 -6.22
CA VAL A 91 -17.03 10.86 -6.29
C VAL A 91 -18.21 10.87 -7.27
N VAL A 92 -18.02 10.33 -8.48
CA VAL A 92 -19.04 10.35 -9.54
C VAL A 92 -20.18 9.38 -9.23
N THR A 93 -19.87 8.14 -8.86
CA THR A 93 -20.90 7.09 -8.67
C THR A 93 -21.55 7.15 -7.29
N GLY A 94 -20.86 7.72 -6.30
CA GLY A 94 -21.25 7.65 -4.89
C GLY A 94 -21.15 6.26 -4.27
N LYS A 95 -20.55 5.30 -5.00
CA LYS A 95 -20.31 3.93 -4.56
C LYS A 95 -18.82 3.65 -4.53
N ASP A 96 -18.40 2.78 -3.64
CA ASP A 96 -17.00 2.35 -3.62
C ASP A 96 -16.72 1.28 -4.68
N LEU A 97 -15.44 1.03 -4.95
CA LEU A 97 -15.02 0.07 -5.95
C LEU A 97 -15.53 -1.35 -5.64
N GLY A 98 -15.63 -1.74 -4.36
CA GLY A 98 -16.13 -3.05 -3.94
C GLY A 98 -17.62 -3.21 -4.23
N GLU A 99 -18.43 -2.20 -3.91
CA GLU A 99 -19.86 -2.13 -4.22
C GLU A 99 -20.12 -2.20 -5.73
N ILE A 100 -19.29 -1.55 -6.55
CA ILE A 100 -19.40 -1.60 -8.01
C ILE A 100 -19.02 -2.99 -8.52
N CYS A 101 -17.95 -3.60 -7.98
CA CYS A 101 -17.61 -4.98 -8.28
C CYS A 101 -18.77 -5.93 -7.93
N TYR A 102 -19.49 -5.69 -6.83
CA TYR A 102 -20.66 -6.48 -6.47
C TYR A 102 -21.81 -6.40 -7.46
N LEU A 103 -22.03 -5.22 -8.03
CA LEU A 103 -23.14 -4.95 -8.96
C LEU A 103 -22.88 -5.49 -10.36
N TYR A 104 -21.64 -5.45 -10.82
CA TYR A 104 -21.30 -5.79 -12.21
C TYR A 104 -20.64 -7.16 -12.39
N TYR A 105 -19.83 -7.63 -11.44
CA TYR A 105 -19.22 -8.96 -11.56
C TYR A 105 -20.17 -10.07 -11.08
N PRO A 106 -20.19 -11.23 -11.77
CA PRO A 106 -20.95 -12.38 -11.33
C PRO A 106 -20.35 -13.00 -10.05
N LYS A 107 -21.15 -13.83 -9.36
CA LYS A 107 -20.82 -14.34 -8.03
C LYS A 107 -19.44 -14.99 -7.92
N VAL A 108 -19.02 -15.79 -8.90
CA VAL A 108 -17.75 -16.54 -8.84
C VAL A 108 -16.54 -15.62 -8.96
N PRO A 109 -16.32 -14.85 -10.06
CA PRO A 109 -15.25 -13.86 -10.15
C PRO A 109 -15.24 -12.87 -8.99
N ARG A 110 -16.41 -12.45 -8.51
CA ARG A 110 -16.53 -11.52 -7.39
C ARG A 110 -15.96 -12.09 -6.08
N VAL A 111 -16.31 -13.34 -5.74
CA VAL A 111 -15.83 -13.97 -4.50
C VAL A 111 -14.33 -14.28 -4.60
N LEU A 112 -13.85 -14.69 -5.78
CA LEU A 112 -12.41 -14.86 -6.02
C LEU A 112 -11.66 -13.53 -5.87
N LEU A 113 -12.21 -12.45 -6.43
CA LEU A 113 -11.63 -11.12 -6.32
C LEU A 113 -11.57 -10.64 -4.86
N TRP A 114 -12.65 -10.83 -4.12
CA TRP A 114 -12.69 -10.55 -2.68
C TRP A 114 -11.61 -11.34 -1.93
N LEU A 115 -11.49 -12.64 -2.17
CA LEU A 115 -10.49 -13.48 -1.50
C LEU A 115 -9.06 -12.97 -1.77
N MET A 116 -8.75 -12.59 -3.01
CA MET A 116 -7.43 -12.06 -3.37
C MET A 116 -7.12 -10.73 -2.67
N ILE A 117 -8.11 -9.84 -2.54
CA ILE A 117 -7.92 -8.56 -1.83
C ILE A 117 -7.83 -8.77 -0.32
N GLU A 118 -8.58 -9.70 0.28
CA GLU A 118 -8.41 -10.07 1.69
C GLU A 118 -7.03 -10.65 1.98
N ILE A 119 -6.49 -11.49 1.10
CA ILE A 119 -5.12 -11.99 1.21
C ILE A 119 -4.13 -10.82 1.17
N ALA A 120 -4.34 -9.82 0.30
CA ALA A 120 -3.51 -8.62 0.24
C ALA A 120 -3.56 -7.82 1.55
N ILE A 121 -4.74 -7.69 2.16
CA ILE A 121 -4.93 -6.97 3.44
C ILE A 121 -4.22 -7.73 4.57
N ILE A 122 -4.42 -9.05 4.68
CA ILE A 122 -3.75 -9.88 5.68
C ILE A 122 -2.23 -9.81 5.50
N GLY A 123 -1.74 -9.80 4.26
CA GLY A 123 -0.31 -9.67 3.98
C GLY A 123 0.28 -8.35 4.49
N SER A 124 -0.38 -7.22 4.23
CA SER A 124 0.07 -5.91 4.72
C SER A 124 -0.04 -5.78 6.25
N ASP A 125 -1.10 -6.35 6.83
CA ASP A 125 -1.29 -6.47 8.27
C ASP A 125 -0.12 -7.23 8.94
N MET A 126 0.32 -8.35 8.35
CA MET A 126 1.51 -9.07 8.81
C MET A 126 2.77 -8.19 8.79
N GLN A 127 3.01 -7.44 7.71
CA GLN A 127 4.18 -6.54 7.61
C GLN A 127 4.17 -5.48 8.71
N GLU A 128 2.99 -4.97 9.06
CA GLU A 128 2.88 -3.99 10.14
C GLU A 128 3.18 -4.61 11.52
N VAL A 129 2.69 -5.83 11.77
CA VAL A 129 2.86 -6.51 13.05
C VAL A 129 4.34 -6.81 13.27
N ILE A 130 5.04 -7.22 12.21
CA ILE A 130 6.49 -7.39 12.19
C ILE A 130 7.19 -6.06 12.47
N GLY A 131 6.86 -4.99 11.74
CA GLY A 131 7.48 -3.68 11.89
C GLY A 131 7.31 -3.11 13.31
N THR A 132 6.10 -3.22 13.86
CA THR A 132 5.77 -2.77 15.21
C THR A 132 6.51 -3.57 16.28
N ALA A 133 6.59 -4.90 16.12
CA ALA A 133 7.34 -5.77 17.02
C ALA A 133 8.85 -5.47 16.99
N ILE A 134 9.41 -5.21 15.79
CA ILE A 134 10.79 -4.78 15.62
C ILE A 134 11.03 -3.43 16.30
N ALA A 135 10.12 -2.47 16.14
CA ALA A 135 10.22 -1.17 16.81
C ALA A 135 10.25 -1.32 18.34
N PHE A 136 9.38 -2.14 18.94
CA PHE A 136 9.42 -2.41 20.38
C PHE A 136 10.72 -3.09 20.83
N SER A 137 11.25 -4.02 20.03
CA SER A 137 12.54 -4.66 20.30
C SER A 137 13.69 -3.64 20.29
N LEU A 138 13.75 -2.75 19.29
CA LEU A 138 14.77 -1.70 19.19
C LEU A 138 14.64 -0.67 20.32
N LEU A 139 13.44 -0.16 20.59
CA LEU A 139 13.19 0.86 21.62
C LEU A 139 13.44 0.33 23.04
N SER A 140 13.23 -0.97 23.27
CA SER A 140 13.50 -1.61 24.57
C SER A 140 14.94 -2.07 24.75
N ALA A 141 15.83 -1.75 23.81
CA ALA A 141 17.22 -2.23 23.77
C ALA A 141 17.32 -3.76 23.83
N GLY A 142 16.40 -4.47 23.15
CA GLY A 142 16.36 -5.94 23.10
C GLY A 142 15.77 -6.61 24.34
N ARG A 143 15.21 -5.86 25.31
CA ARG A 143 14.55 -6.45 26.48
C ARG A 143 13.22 -7.10 26.16
N ILE A 144 12.50 -6.58 25.17
CA ILE A 144 11.24 -7.17 24.69
C ILE A 144 11.58 -8.04 23.47
N PRO A 145 11.47 -9.38 23.57
CA PRO A 145 11.70 -10.25 22.43
C PRO A 145 10.61 -10.05 21.36
N LEU A 146 10.91 -10.39 20.11
CA LEU A 146 10.01 -10.15 18.97
C LEU A 146 8.63 -10.78 19.17
N TRP A 147 8.53 -12.02 19.65
CA TRP A 147 7.25 -12.67 19.90
C TRP A 147 6.39 -11.91 20.94
N ALA A 148 7.03 -11.31 21.95
CA ALA A 148 6.33 -10.49 22.93
C ALA A 148 5.90 -9.15 22.32
N GLY A 149 6.73 -8.54 21.47
CA GLY A 149 6.37 -7.38 20.67
C GLY A 149 5.14 -7.62 19.80
N VAL A 150 5.07 -8.78 19.14
CA VAL A 150 3.91 -9.20 18.35
C VAL A 150 2.66 -9.32 19.22
N LEU A 151 2.75 -9.90 20.42
CA LEU A 151 1.59 -9.98 21.33
C LEU A 151 1.12 -8.61 21.83
N ILE A 152 2.04 -7.66 22.03
CA ILE A 152 1.70 -6.29 22.42
C ILE A 152 0.85 -5.60 21.34
N THR A 153 1.06 -5.92 20.05
CA THR A 153 0.24 -5.35 18.96
C THR A 153 -1.25 -5.69 19.08
N ILE A 154 -1.63 -6.76 19.80
CA ILE A 154 -3.04 -7.05 20.09
C ILE A 154 -3.65 -5.91 20.91
N VAL A 155 -2.90 -5.35 21.87
CA VAL A 155 -3.34 -4.21 22.68
C VAL A 155 -3.53 -2.97 21.82
N ASP A 156 -2.66 -2.75 20.84
CA ASP A 156 -2.76 -1.62 19.91
C ASP A 156 -4.06 -1.67 19.09
N THR A 157 -4.49 -2.87 18.69
CA THR A 157 -5.79 -3.04 18.00
C THR A 157 -6.98 -2.68 18.89
N LEU A 158 -6.89 -2.98 20.19
CA LEU A 158 -7.92 -2.60 21.17
C LEU A 158 -7.91 -1.10 21.43
N PHE A 159 -6.73 -0.49 21.49
CA PHE A 159 -6.57 0.95 21.63
C PHE A 159 -7.16 1.69 20.41
N PHE A 160 -6.95 1.17 19.21
CA PHE A 160 -7.56 1.73 18.00
C PHE A 160 -9.10 1.65 18.03
N LEU A 161 -9.67 0.51 18.41
CA LEU A 161 -11.12 0.37 18.54
C LEU A 161 -11.72 1.36 19.54
N PHE A 162 -10.93 1.81 20.52
CA PHE A 162 -11.32 2.89 21.42
C PHE A 162 -11.22 4.28 20.76
N LEU A 163 -10.16 4.54 19.97
CA LEU A 163 -10.00 5.79 19.21
C LEU A 163 -11.07 5.98 18.13
N ASP A 164 -11.58 4.91 17.54
CA ASP A 164 -12.70 4.92 16.58
C ASP A 164 -14.02 5.43 17.19
N LYS A 165 -14.08 5.75 18.50
CA LYS A 165 -15.24 6.44 19.10
C LYS A 165 -15.16 7.97 19.04
N TYR A 166 -14.02 8.57 18.68
CA TYR A 166 -13.76 10.00 18.91
C TYR A 166 -14.05 10.96 17.72
N GLY A 167 -14.68 10.48 16.64
CA GLY A 167 -15.12 11.27 15.48
C GLY A 167 -14.05 11.56 14.41
N LEU A 168 -14.47 11.60 13.13
CA LEU A 168 -13.59 11.54 11.94
C LEU A 168 -12.47 12.59 11.92
N ARG A 169 -12.79 13.85 12.27
CA ARG A 169 -11.82 14.96 12.27
C ARG A 169 -10.66 14.75 13.26
N LYS A 170 -10.93 14.14 14.42
CA LYS A 170 -9.88 13.89 15.43
C LYS A 170 -8.96 12.74 15.01
N LEU A 171 -9.53 11.74 14.33
CA LEU A 171 -8.80 10.63 13.78
C LEU A 171 -7.92 11.06 12.59
N GLU A 172 -8.43 11.92 11.69
CA GLU A 172 -7.61 12.58 10.66
C GLU A 172 -6.44 13.39 11.26
N ALA A 173 -6.67 14.10 12.37
CA ALA A 173 -5.61 14.85 13.06
C ALA A 173 -4.57 13.92 13.71
N PHE A 174 -4.99 12.80 14.30
CA PHE A 174 -4.10 11.79 14.85
C PHE A 174 -3.19 11.19 13.77
N PHE A 175 -3.73 10.91 12.59
CA PHE A 175 -2.95 10.47 11.44
C PHE A 175 -1.97 11.52 10.95
N GLY A 176 -2.39 12.79 10.88
CA GLY A 176 -1.49 13.90 10.57
C GLY A 176 -0.31 13.98 11.55
N LEU A 177 -0.54 13.70 12.83
CA LEU A 177 0.51 13.62 13.85
C LEU A 177 1.49 12.46 13.55
N LEU A 178 1.01 11.26 13.25
CA LEU A 178 1.87 10.10 12.92
C LEU A 178 2.73 10.36 11.67
N ILE A 179 2.15 10.93 10.60
CA ILE A 179 2.89 11.31 9.40
C ILE A 179 3.95 12.36 9.72
N THR A 180 3.62 13.33 10.57
CA THR A 180 4.59 14.36 11.00
C THR A 180 5.73 13.73 11.79
N ILE A 181 5.46 12.77 12.68
CA ILE A 181 6.50 12.04 13.41
C ILE A 181 7.43 11.33 12.41
N MET A 182 6.88 10.57 11.45
CA MET A 182 7.68 9.88 10.43
C MET A 182 8.53 10.84 9.58
N ALA A 183 7.95 11.97 9.16
CA ALA A 183 8.65 13.00 8.40
C ALA A 183 9.81 13.61 9.19
N LEU A 184 9.62 13.87 10.49
CA LEU A 184 10.66 14.41 11.36
C LEU A 184 11.74 13.37 11.68
N THR A 185 11.37 12.12 11.96
CA THR A 185 12.34 11.06 12.29
C THR A 185 13.21 10.71 11.08
N PHE A 186 12.60 10.36 9.94
CA PHE A 186 13.37 10.00 8.74
C PHE A 186 14.03 11.21 8.08
N GLY A 187 13.43 12.41 8.21
CA GLY A 187 14.07 13.65 7.83
C GLY A 187 15.31 13.97 8.67
N TYR A 188 15.28 13.70 9.98
CA TYR A 188 16.46 13.83 10.85
C TYR A 188 17.59 12.89 10.41
N GLU A 189 17.27 11.62 10.15
CA GLU A 189 18.26 10.64 9.64
C GLU A 189 18.90 11.14 8.34
N TYR A 190 18.11 11.66 7.40
CA TYR A 190 18.63 12.22 6.14
C TYR A 190 19.62 13.37 6.37
N VAL A 191 19.33 14.25 7.32
CA VAL A 191 20.21 15.39 7.66
C VAL A 191 21.48 14.94 8.38
N VAL A 192 21.42 13.90 9.21
CA VAL A 192 22.57 13.36 9.93
C VAL A 192 23.50 12.58 9.01
N VAL A 193 22.96 11.72 8.15
CA VAL A 193 23.73 10.90 7.21
C VAL A 193 24.36 11.75 6.10
N ARG A 194 23.75 12.88 5.73
CA ARG A 194 24.23 13.81 4.70
C ARG A 194 24.58 13.12 3.37
N PRO A 195 23.61 12.41 2.74
CA PRO A 195 23.86 11.79 1.44
C PRO A 195 24.21 12.85 0.39
N ARG A 196 24.98 12.46 -0.63
CA ARG A 196 25.42 13.36 -1.70
C ARG A 196 24.23 13.83 -2.54
N GLN A 197 23.78 15.06 -2.30
CA GLN A 197 22.58 15.64 -2.91
C GLN A 197 22.60 15.58 -4.45
N VAL A 198 23.77 15.76 -5.08
CA VAL A 198 23.92 15.68 -6.53
C VAL A 198 23.65 14.28 -7.06
N GLU A 199 24.07 13.24 -6.33
CA GLU A 199 23.86 11.84 -6.72
C GLU A 199 22.40 11.43 -6.50
N VAL A 200 21.78 11.88 -5.40
CA VAL A 200 20.34 11.70 -5.14
C VAL A 200 19.51 12.33 -6.26
N LEU A 201 19.78 13.60 -6.61
CA LEU A 201 19.04 14.30 -7.65
C LEU A 201 19.23 13.64 -9.03
N LYS A 202 20.45 13.19 -9.35
CA LYS A 202 20.70 12.41 -10.56
C LYS A 202 19.92 11.10 -10.55
N GLY A 203 19.90 10.38 -9.42
CA GLY A 203 19.16 9.12 -9.27
C GLY A 203 17.66 9.26 -9.45
N ILE A 204 17.07 10.41 -9.06
CA ILE A 204 15.64 10.69 -9.22
C ILE A 204 15.26 10.93 -10.69
N PHE A 205 16.07 11.72 -11.42
CA PHE A 205 15.68 12.21 -12.75
C PHE A 205 16.29 11.44 -13.93
N LEU A 206 17.40 10.73 -13.75
CA LEU A 206 18.02 9.94 -14.81
C LEU A 206 17.64 8.46 -14.69
N PRO A 207 16.79 7.93 -15.61
CA PRO A 207 16.46 6.50 -15.65
C PRO A 207 17.63 5.72 -16.26
N SER A 208 18.71 5.55 -15.49
CA SER A 208 19.87 4.75 -15.88
C SER A 208 20.33 3.92 -14.71
N CYS A 209 20.34 2.59 -14.88
CA CYS A 209 20.99 1.68 -13.95
C CYS A 209 22.16 0.96 -14.64
N PRO A 210 23.35 1.57 -14.69
CA PRO A 210 24.54 0.89 -15.18
C PRO A 210 24.90 -0.25 -14.22
N GLY A 211 24.93 -1.47 -14.74
CA GLY A 211 25.29 -2.68 -13.98
C GLY A 211 24.18 -3.29 -13.13
N CYS A 212 22.91 -2.94 -13.33
CA CYS A 212 21.80 -3.65 -12.68
C CYS A 212 21.72 -5.11 -13.16
N GLY A 213 21.68 -6.05 -12.22
CA GLY A 213 21.43 -7.47 -12.46
C GLY A 213 19.99 -7.87 -12.12
N ARG A 214 19.79 -9.18 -11.90
CA ARG A 214 18.49 -9.77 -11.57
C ARG A 214 17.96 -9.32 -10.21
N LYS A 215 18.84 -9.13 -9.21
CA LYS A 215 18.45 -8.75 -7.84
C LYS A 215 17.90 -7.33 -7.78
N GLU A 216 18.54 -6.39 -8.47
CA GLU A 216 18.11 -5.00 -8.54
C GLU A 216 16.81 -4.84 -9.31
N LEU A 217 16.59 -5.66 -10.35
CA LEU A 217 15.32 -5.69 -11.08
C LEU A 217 14.18 -6.21 -10.21
N LEU A 218 14.40 -7.30 -9.46
CA LEU A 218 13.43 -7.83 -8.50
C LEU A 218 13.10 -6.78 -7.44
N GLN A 219 14.10 -6.05 -6.93
CA GLN A 219 13.88 -4.96 -5.99
C GLN A 219 13.07 -3.81 -6.60
N ALA A 220 13.36 -3.42 -7.85
CA ALA A 220 12.58 -2.41 -8.56
C ALA A 220 11.11 -2.79 -8.70
N MET A 221 10.82 -4.06 -8.96
CA MET A 221 9.45 -4.58 -9.00
C MET A 221 8.81 -4.62 -7.61
N GLY A 222 9.59 -4.99 -6.58
CA GLY A 222 9.18 -4.91 -5.17
C GLY A 222 8.76 -3.50 -4.76
N ILE A 223 9.53 -2.48 -5.13
CA ILE A 223 9.22 -1.06 -4.89
C ILE A 223 7.88 -0.68 -5.55
N ILE A 224 7.64 -1.11 -6.80
CA ILE A 224 6.36 -0.84 -7.48
C ILE A 224 5.19 -1.50 -6.76
N GLY A 225 5.36 -2.76 -6.33
CA GLY A 225 4.32 -3.52 -5.61
C GLY A 225 4.02 -2.95 -4.23
N ALA A 226 5.06 -2.52 -3.49
CA ALA A 226 4.93 -1.92 -2.18
C ALA A 226 4.23 -0.55 -2.24
N ILE A 227 4.57 0.28 -3.24
CA ILE A 227 3.99 1.61 -3.40
C ILE A 227 2.53 1.53 -3.89
N ILE A 228 2.24 0.68 -4.86
CA ILE A 228 0.88 0.59 -5.43
C ILE A 228 0.11 -0.50 -4.70
N MET A 229 -0.26 -0.24 -3.45
CA MET A 229 -0.90 -1.27 -2.64
C MET A 229 -2.36 -1.52 -3.09
N PRO A 230 -2.76 -2.78 -3.38
CA PRO A 230 -4.07 -3.09 -3.99
C PRO A 230 -5.25 -2.62 -3.14
N HIS A 231 -5.22 -2.91 -1.84
CA HIS A 231 -6.30 -2.58 -0.93
C HIS A 231 -6.47 -1.07 -0.73
N ASN A 232 -5.42 -0.28 -0.95
CA ASN A 232 -5.47 1.16 -0.81
C ASN A 232 -6.32 1.83 -1.91
N ILE A 233 -6.39 1.22 -3.10
CA ILE A 233 -7.28 1.68 -4.18
C ILE A 233 -8.75 1.55 -3.76
N PHE A 234 -9.12 0.44 -3.10
CA PHE A 234 -10.46 0.23 -2.56
C PHE A 234 -10.76 1.19 -1.40
N LEU A 235 -9.80 1.34 -0.48
CA LEU A 235 -9.92 2.24 0.66
C LEU A 235 -10.18 3.68 0.21
N HIS A 236 -9.37 4.22 -0.69
CA HIS A 236 -9.49 5.61 -1.12
C HIS A 236 -10.81 5.89 -1.85
N SER A 237 -11.29 4.93 -2.67
CA SER A 237 -12.61 5.03 -3.31
C SER A 237 -13.77 5.12 -2.31
N SER A 238 -13.57 4.60 -1.09
CA SER A 238 -14.54 4.63 0.00
C SER A 238 -14.41 5.88 0.86
N LEU A 239 -13.19 6.33 1.15
CA LEU A 239 -12.94 7.51 2.00
C LEU A 239 -13.51 8.79 1.39
N VAL A 240 -13.53 8.93 0.07
CA VAL A 240 -14.13 10.09 -0.61
C VAL A 240 -15.65 10.18 -0.42
N LYS A 241 -16.34 9.08 -0.05
CA LYS A 241 -17.78 9.07 0.24
C LYS A 241 -18.14 9.81 1.53
N THR A 242 -17.17 10.07 2.42
CA THR A 242 -17.38 10.76 3.70
C THR A 242 -17.74 12.24 3.57
N ARG A 243 -17.51 12.83 2.38
CA ARG A 243 -17.83 14.23 2.09
C ARG A 243 -19.16 14.32 1.33
N VAL A 244 -20.07 15.20 1.76
CA VAL A 244 -21.37 15.39 1.10
C VAL A 244 -21.16 16.10 -0.24
N ILE A 245 -21.44 15.43 -1.35
CA ILE A 245 -21.33 16.01 -2.69
C ILE A 245 -22.70 15.95 -3.38
N ASP A 246 -23.16 17.09 -3.88
CA ASP A 246 -24.39 17.18 -4.68
C ASP A 246 -24.10 16.67 -6.10
N ARG A 247 -24.37 15.38 -6.33
CA ARG A 247 -24.13 14.70 -7.61
C ARG A 247 -25.10 15.12 -8.72
N SER A 248 -26.15 15.86 -8.40
CA SER A 248 -27.07 16.40 -9.41
C SER A 248 -26.42 17.54 -10.22
N LYS A 249 -25.41 18.21 -9.64
CA LYS A 249 -24.70 19.33 -10.24
C LYS A 249 -23.33 18.92 -10.72
N LYS A 250 -23.11 18.98 -12.03
CA LYS A 250 -21.81 18.64 -12.66
C LYS A 250 -20.66 19.48 -12.11
N GLU A 251 -20.90 20.77 -11.85
CA GLU A 251 -19.89 21.69 -11.30
C GLU A 251 -19.41 21.25 -9.91
N ALA A 252 -20.31 20.75 -9.04
CA ALA A 252 -19.94 20.30 -7.70
C ALA A 252 -19.07 19.03 -7.74
N VAL A 253 -19.34 18.13 -8.70
CA VAL A 253 -18.56 16.91 -8.93
C VAL A 253 -17.17 17.26 -9.51
N GLN A 254 -17.09 18.23 -10.42
CA GLN A 254 -15.82 18.74 -10.95
C GLN A 254 -14.98 19.39 -9.86
N GLU A 255 -15.61 20.25 -9.04
CA GLU A 255 -14.96 20.94 -7.92
C GLU A 255 -14.42 19.93 -6.89
N ALA A 256 -15.23 18.93 -6.51
CA ALA A 256 -14.79 17.88 -5.59
C ALA A 256 -13.61 17.07 -6.13
N ASN A 257 -13.66 16.66 -7.41
CA ASN A 257 -12.55 15.95 -8.05
C ASN A 257 -11.26 16.78 -8.09
N MET A 258 -11.35 18.09 -8.27
CA MET A 258 -10.19 18.99 -8.22
C MET A 258 -9.60 19.03 -6.82
N TYR A 259 -10.41 19.26 -5.77
CA TYR A 259 -9.90 19.35 -4.39
C TYR A 259 -9.30 18.03 -3.90
N PHE A 260 -9.95 16.89 -4.16
CA PHE A 260 -9.40 15.59 -3.79
C PHE A 260 -8.10 15.29 -4.53
N LEU A 261 -8.01 15.62 -5.83
CA LEU A 261 -6.76 15.44 -6.57
C LEU A 261 -5.63 16.31 -6.00
N THR A 262 -5.91 17.59 -5.69
CA THR A 262 -4.92 18.48 -5.08
C THR A 262 -4.45 17.95 -3.72
N GLU A 263 -5.38 17.47 -2.89
CA GLU A 263 -5.07 16.88 -1.60
C GLU A 263 -4.21 15.61 -1.74
N SER A 264 -4.61 14.65 -2.57
CA SER A 264 -3.85 13.41 -2.77
C SER A 264 -2.48 13.67 -3.38
N CYS A 265 -2.34 14.67 -4.25
CA CYS A 265 -1.05 15.08 -4.78
C CYS A 265 -0.13 15.60 -3.67
N LEU A 266 -0.64 16.45 -2.78
CA LEU A 266 0.12 16.95 -1.63
C LEU A 266 0.50 15.81 -0.67
N ALA A 267 -0.46 14.95 -0.34
CA ALA A 267 -0.24 13.84 0.60
C ALA A 267 0.78 12.82 0.05
N LEU A 268 0.65 12.41 -1.21
CA LEU A 268 1.63 11.51 -1.84
C LEU A 268 2.99 12.16 -2.08
N PHE A 269 3.05 13.49 -2.28
CA PHE A 269 4.33 14.19 -2.34
C PHE A 269 5.07 14.13 -0.99
N VAL A 270 4.34 14.31 0.12
CA VAL A 270 4.92 14.12 1.46
C VAL A 270 5.38 12.68 1.64
N SER A 271 4.56 11.68 1.27
CA SER A 271 4.98 10.28 1.37
C SER A 271 6.21 9.97 0.50
N PHE A 272 6.27 10.49 -0.72
CA PHE A 272 7.45 10.37 -1.58
C PHE A 272 8.70 10.95 -0.94
N LEU A 273 8.62 12.13 -0.31
CA LEU A 273 9.78 12.72 0.37
C LEU A 273 10.28 11.83 1.51
N ILE A 274 9.36 11.24 2.28
CA ILE A 274 9.70 10.34 3.38
C ILE A 274 10.42 9.09 2.85
N ASN A 275 9.86 8.46 1.82
CA ASN A 275 10.46 7.28 1.18
C ASN A 275 11.81 7.58 0.52
N LEU A 276 11.92 8.76 -0.11
CA LEU A 276 13.17 9.27 -0.66
C LEU A 276 14.23 9.41 0.43
N PHE A 277 13.87 9.95 1.61
CA PHE A 277 14.80 10.07 2.73
C PHE A 277 15.28 8.71 3.20
N VAL A 278 14.39 7.73 3.38
CA VAL A 278 14.75 6.37 3.75
C VAL A 278 15.71 5.77 2.72
N MET A 279 15.31 5.69 1.44
CA MET A 279 16.14 5.08 0.40
C MET A 279 17.51 5.74 0.27
N ALA A 280 17.58 7.07 0.39
CA ALA A 280 18.86 7.80 0.30
C ALA A 280 19.77 7.57 1.52
N VAL A 281 19.21 7.53 2.74
CA VAL A 281 19.97 7.24 3.97
C VAL A 281 20.60 5.86 3.90
N PHE A 282 19.82 4.84 3.52
CA PHE A 282 20.32 3.48 3.41
C PHE A 282 21.22 3.29 2.17
N GLY A 283 20.96 4.03 1.09
CA GLY A 283 21.87 4.11 -0.05
C GLY A 283 23.27 4.61 0.30
N GLU A 284 23.40 5.64 1.12
CA GLU A 284 24.71 6.12 1.55
C GLU A 284 25.33 5.20 2.63
N ALA A 285 24.53 4.71 3.58
CA ALA A 285 25.01 3.93 4.71
C ALA A 285 25.41 2.49 4.35
N PHE A 286 24.74 1.85 3.39
CA PHE A 286 24.91 0.41 3.09
C PHE A 286 25.55 0.09 1.75
N TYR A 287 25.53 1.00 0.76
CA TYR A 287 25.98 0.66 -0.58
C TYR A 287 27.47 0.24 -0.59
N HIS A 288 27.73 -1.00 -1.03
CA HIS A 288 29.03 -1.69 -1.01
C HIS A 288 29.64 -2.02 0.37
N GLN A 289 28.87 -1.98 1.46
CA GLN A 289 29.39 -2.38 2.78
C GLN A 289 29.41 -3.92 2.94
N ARG A 290 30.49 -4.44 3.52
CA ARG A 290 30.62 -5.86 3.89
C ARG A 290 30.22 -6.07 5.36
N ASN A 291 29.79 -7.29 5.69
CA ASN A 291 29.39 -7.59 7.07
C ASN A 291 30.54 -7.38 8.07
N GLU A 292 31.78 -7.70 7.69
CA GLU A 292 32.96 -7.50 8.53
C GLU A 292 33.21 -6.01 8.87
N ASP A 293 33.10 -5.12 7.87
CA ASP A 293 33.32 -3.68 8.06
C ASP A 293 32.29 -3.07 9.02
N VAL A 294 31.03 -3.52 8.88
CA VAL A 294 29.94 -3.14 9.77
C VAL A 294 30.19 -3.66 11.19
N HIS A 295 30.54 -4.94 11.32
CA HIS A 295 30.78 -5.57 12.61
C HIS A 295 31.86 -4.83 13.40
N ASN A 296 32.98 -4.52 12.75
CA ASN A 296 34.11 -3.79 13.36
C ASN A 296 33.70 -2.38 13.83
N LYS A 297 32.88 -1.67 13.06
CA LYS A 297 32.35 -0.37 13.47
C LYS A 297 31.37 -0.48 14.63
N CYS A 298 30.50 -1.48 14.63
CA CYS A 298 29.55 -1.70 15.72
C CYS A 298 30.25 -2.02 17.05
N ILE A 299 31.32 -2.82 17.06
CA ILE A 299 32.11 -3.10 18.27
C ILE A 299 32.69 -1.82 18.89
N ASN A 300 33.19 -0.91 18.05
CA ASN A 300 33.80 0.35 18.50
C ASN A 300 32.77 1.42 18.90
N SER A 301 31.47 1.16 18.68
CA SER A 301 30.39 2.09 19.00
C SER A 301 29.86 1.89 20.43
N SER A 302 29.02 2.81 20.90
CA SER A 302 28.32 2.69 22.19
C SER A 302 27.30 1.54 22.26
N ILE A 303 27.10 0.81 21.16
CA ILE A 303 26.04 -0.20 20.96
C ILE A 303 26.66 -1.58 20.68
N SER A 304 27.80 -1.88 21.31
CA SER A 304 28.59 -3.10 21.06
C SER A 304 27.83 -4.42 21.24
N HIS A 305 26.78 -4.45 22.07
CA HIS A 305 25.92 -5.64 22.25
C HIS A 305 25.25 -6.12 20.94
N TYR A 306 25.02 -5.21 19.99
CA TYR A 306 24.35 -5.54 18.72
C TYR A 306 25.31 -6.00 17.62
N ALA A 307 26.63 -6.00 17.86
CA ALA A 307 27.61 -6.41 16.86
C ALA A 307 27.42 -7.88 16.42
N SER A 308 26.91 -8.75 17.32
CA SER A 308 26.67 -10.18 17.05
C SER A 308 25.64 -10.46 15.96
N ILE A 309 24.86 -9.46 15.54
CA ILE A 309 23.84 -9.57 14.48
C ILE A 309 24.49 -9.64 13.09
N PHE A 310 25.66 -9.02 12.92
CA PHE A 310 26.39 -9.02 11.66
C PHE A 310 27.47 -10.11 11.70
N PRO A 311 27.33 -11.19 10.90
CA PRO A 311 28.32 -12.25 10.86
C PRO A 311 29.64 -11.72 10.26
N THR A 312 30.79 -12.20 10.74
CA THR A 312 32.11 -11.82 10.21
C THR A 312 32.41 -12.56 8.90
N ASN A 313 31.62 -12.29 7.86
CA ASN A 313 31.75 -12.87 6.53
C ASN A 313 32.04 -11.78 5.49
N ASN A 314 32.70 -12.15 4.40
CA ASN A 314 33.02 -11.27 3.26
C ASN A 314 31.83 -11.01 2.31
N GLU A 315 30.64 -11.48 2.66
CA GLU A 315 29.43 -11.28 1.88
C GLU A 315 28.86 -9.86 2.08
N THR A 316 28.10 -9.38 1.10
CA THR A 316 27.33 -8.15 1.20
C THR A 316 26.23 -8.30 2.26
N VAL A 317 26.03 -7.26 3.06
CA VAL A 317 25.01 -7.25 4.12
C VAL A 317 23.62 -7.36 3.48
N SER A 318 22.84 -8.39 3.83
CA SER A 318 21.39 -8.38 3.64
C SER A 318 20.80 -7.40 4.65
N VAL A 319 19.84 -6.58 4.27
CA VAL A 319 19.33 -5.49 5.13
C VAL A 319 17.84 -5.66 5.35
N ASP A 320 17.44 -5.51 6.61
CA ASP A 320 16.06 -5.43 7.06
C ASP A 320 15.84 -4.23 7.98
N ILE A 321 14.60 -4.02 8.42
CA ILE A 321 14.25 -2.90 9.31
C ILE A 321 15.05 -2.96 10.63
N TYR A 322 15.33 -4.16 11.14
CA TYR A 322 16.03 -4.34 12.42
C TYR A 322 17.52 -4.03 12.30
N GLN A 323 18.22 -4.67 11.36
CA GLN A 323 19.61 -4.46 11.00
C GLN A 323 19.85 -3.03 10.52
N GLY A 324 18.89 -2.44 9.80
CA GLY A 324 18.90 -1.04 9.39
C GLY A 324 19.02 -0.10 10.58
N GLY A 325 18.15 -0.26 11.58
CA GLY A 325 18.19 0.54 12.81
C GLY A 325 19.47 0.38 13.61
N VAL A 326 19.99 -0.86 13.69
CA VAL A 326 21.25 -1.14 14.39
C VAL A 326 22.44 -0.45 13.71
N ILE A 327 22.54 -0.50 12.38
CA ILE A 327 23.63 0.13 11.66
C ILE A 327 23.59 1.64 11.77
N LEU A 328 22.41 2.26 11.68
CA LEU A 328 22.27 3.69 11.96
C LEU A 328 22.81 4.02 13.36
N GLY A 329 22.49 3.17 14.33
CA GLY A 329 23.07 3.23 15.68
C GLY A 329 24.59 3.14 15.73
N CYS A 330 25.19 2.19 15.00
CA CYS A 330 26.63 1.97 14.99
C CYS A 330 27.41 3.11 14.32
N TYR A 331 26.87 3.67 13.22
CA TYR A 331 27.54 4.70 12.43
C TYR A 331 27.29 6.12 12.95
N PHE A 332 26.06 6.41 13.36
CA PHE A 332 25.61 7.77 13.69
C PHE A 332 25.23 7.94 15.18
N GLY A 333 25.31 6.87 15.97
CA GLY A 333 25.11 6.85 17.41
C GLY A 333 23.72 6.38 17.85
N ALA A 334 23.57 6.07 19.13
CA ALA A 334 22.35 5.47 19.69
C ALA A 334 21.08 6.30 19.47
N VAL A 335 21.20 7.62 19.35
CA VAL A 335 20.07 8.52 19.07
C VAL A 335 19.41 8.18 17.73
N ALA A 336 20.20 7.87 16.69
CA ALA A 336 19.67 7.50 15.37
C ALA A 336 18.88 6.17 15.43
N LEU A 337 19.37 5.19 16.18
CA LEU A 337 18.66 3.92 16.40
C LEU A 337 17.28 4.14 17.05
N TYR A 338 17.19 4.98 18.09
CA TYR A 338 15.92 5.26 18.74
C TYR A 338 14.97 6.08 17.86
N ILE A 339 15.48 7.04 17.10
CA ILE A 339 14.70 7.84 16.16
C ILE A 339 14.12 6.95 15.06
N TRP A 340 14.92 6.02 14.52
CA TRP A 340 14.47 4.99 13.61
C TRP A 340 13.34 4.15 14.22
N GLY A 341 13.53 3.63 15.44
CA GLY A 341 12.51 2.86 16.15
C GLY A 341 11.19 3.61 16.35
N ILE A 342 11.23 4.91 16.67
CA ILE A 342 10.02 5.76 16.80
C ILE A 342 9.33 5.92 15.44
N GLY A 343 10.09 6.16 14.37
CA GLY A 343 9.55 6.27 13.01
C GLY A 343 8.84 5.00 12.55
N ILE A 344 9.47 3.84 12.75
CA ILE A 344 8.89 2.53 12.42
C ILE A 344 7.66 2.23 13.30
N LEU A 345 7.68 2.60 14.58
CA LEU A 345 6.51 2.46 15.44
C LEU A 345 5.33 3.28 14.91
N ALA A 346 5.57 4.55 14.53
CA ALA A 346 4.55 5.41 13.95
C ALA A 346 4.00 4.85 12.63
N ALA A 347 4.87 4.32 11.76
CA ALA A 347 4.50 3.62 10.53
C ALA A 347 3.60 2.41 10.81
N GLY A 348 4.01 1.53 11.73
CA GLY A 348 3.26 0.33 12.12
C GLY A 348 1.86 0.66 12.64
N GLN A 349 1.74 1.59 13.60
CA GLN A 349 0.46 2.00 14.16
C GLN A 349 -0.46 2.63 13.12
N SER A 350 0.09 3.42 12.20
CA SER A 350 -0.68 4.07 11.14
C SER A 350 -1.27 3.05 10.14
N SER A 351 -0.54 1.98 9.87
CA SER A 351 -0.97 0.91 8.96
C SER A 351 -2.11 0.05 9.55
N THR A 352 -2.13 -0.20 10.88
CA THR A 352 -3.20 -0.96 11.57
C THR A 352 -4.57 -0.48 11.19
N MET A 353 -4.71 0.82 11.25
CA MET A 353 -5.97 1.50 11.07
C MET A 353 -6.38 1.46 9.60
N THR A 354 -5.42 1.64 8.71
CA THR A 354 -5.62 1.60 7.26
C THR A 354 -6.07 0.21 6.80
N GLY A 355 -5.41 -0.86 7.28
CA GLY A 355 -5.76 -2.24 6.96
C GLY A 355 -7.15 -2.64 7.48
N THR A 356 -7.51 -2.23 8.69
CA THR A 356 -8.84 -2.53 9.27
C THR A 356 -9.97 -1.80 8.53
N TYR A 357 -9.75 -0.56 8.09
CA TYR A 357 -10.70 0.16 7.23
C TYR A 357 -10.78 -0.44 5.83
N ALA A 358 -9.65 -0.82 5.23
CA ALA A 358 -9.64 -1.46 3.92
C ALA A 358 -10.43 -2.79 3.94
N GLY A 359 -10.19 -3.63 4.96
CA GLY A 359 -10.94 -4.88 5.17
C GLY A 359 -12.43 -4.63 5.41
N GLN A 360 -12.80 -3.56 6.12
CA GLN A 360 -14.20 -3.17 6.26
C GLN A 360 -14.87 -2.96 4.89
N PHE A 361 -14.32 -2.06 4.09
CA PHE A 361 -14.93 -1.66 2.83
C PHE A 361 -14.94 -2.79 1.82
N VAL A 362 -13.89 -3.61 1.82
CA VAL A 362 -13.80 -4.77 0.95
C VAL A 362 -14.85 -5.81 1.33
N MET A 363 -15.00 -6.18 2.60
CA MET A 363 -16.04 -7.14 3.02
C MET A 363 -17.46 -6.61 2.78
N GLU A 364 -17.74 -5.38 3.18
CA GLU A 364 -19.07 -4.77 3.03
C GLU A 364 -19.43 -4.53 1.55
N GLY A 365 -18.45 -4.10 0.74
CA GLY A 365 -18.64 -3.88 -0.69
C GLY A 365 -18.84 -5.18 -1.47
N PHE A 366 -17.95 -6.16 -1.31
CA PHE A 366 -17.95 -7.40 -2.11
C PHE A 366 -18.95 -8.46 -1.66
N LEU A 367 -19.24 -8.55 -0.36
CA LEU A 367 -20.10 -9.61 0.20
C LEU A 367 -21.39 -9.07 0.80
N GLN A 368 -21.53 -7.76 0.99
CA GLN A 368 -22.65 -7.14 1.73
C GLN A 368 -22.84 -7.72 3.13
N LEU A 369 -21.76 -8.26 3.72
CA LEU A 369 -21.75 -8.79 5.07
C LEU A 369 -21.51 -7.66 6.06
N ARG A 370 -22.51 -7.38 6.90
CA ARG A 370 -22.40 -6.41 7.99
C ARG A 370 -22.04 -7.12 9.28
N TRP A 371 -20.74 -7.22 9.57
CA TRP A 371 -20.23 -7.74 10.82
C TRP A 371 -20.04 -6.65 11.87
N SER A 372 -20.02 -7.05 13.15
CA SER A 372 -19.61 -6.13 14.21
C SER A 372 -18.12 -5.78 14.01
N ARG A 373 -17.75 -4.52 14.27
CA ARG A 373 -16.37 -4.03 14.08
C ARG A 373 -15.36 -4.84 14.85
N PHE A 374 -15.68 -5.13 16.12
CA PHE A 374 -14.86 -5.94 17.02
C PHE A 374 -14.62 -7.33 16.45
N THR A 375 -15.66 -8.02 15.99
CA THR A 375 -15.53 -9.38 15.44
C THR A 375 -14.65 -9.39 14.20
N ARG A 376 -14.81 -8.42 13.30
CA ARG A 376 -14.03 -8.34 12.07
C ARG A 376 -12.55 -8.08 12.36
N VAL A 377 -12.25 -7.04 13.13
CA VAL A 377 -10.87 -6.66 13.46
C VAL A 377 -10.16 -7.79 14.21
N LEU A 378 -10.82 -8.41 15.19
CA LEU A 378 -10.25 -9.55 15.91
C LEU A 378 -10.00 -10.74 14.97
N LEU A 379 -10.91 -11.02 14.03
CA LEU A 379 -10.74 -12.13 13.08
C LEU A 379 -9.55 -11.87 12.15
N THR A 380 -9.50 -10.72 11.47
CA THR A 380 -8.43 -10.41 10.50
C THR A 380 -7.07 -10.35 11.20
N ARG A 381 -7.02 -9.75 12.40
CA ARG A 381 -5.80 -9.69 13.20
C ARG A 381 -5.37 -11.06 13.71
N SER A 382 -6.31 -11.95 14.04
CA SER A 382 -5.96 -13.33 14.43
C SER A 382 -5.25 -14.08 13.29
N PHE A 383 -5.70 -13.87 12.05
CA PHE A 383 -5.06 -14.46 10.87
C PHE A 383 -3.69 -13.86 10.54
N ALA A 384 -3.43 -12.60 10.86
CA ALA A 384 -2.13 -11.96 10.67
C ALA A 384 -1.14 -12.27 11.82
N ILE A 385 -1.62 -12.25 13.06
CA ILE A 385 -0.80 -12.43 14.26
C ILE A 385 -0.40 -13.89 14.45
N LEU A 386 -1.31 -14.86 14.21
CA LEU A 386 -1.01 -16.28 14.46
C LEU A 386 0.20 -16.79 13.66
N PRO A 387 0.32 -16.60 12.33
CA PRO A 387 1.51 -16.99 11.59
C PRO A 387 2.76 -16.24 12.07
N THR A 388 2.61 -14.95 12.37
CA THR A 388 3.74 -14.10 12.79
C THR A 388 4.30 -14.51 14.15
N VAL A 389 3.45 -14.82 15.13
CA VAL A 389 3.86 -15.37 16.43
C VAL A 389 4.53 -16.73 16.25
N LEU A 390 3.97 -17.62 15.43
CA LEU A 390 4.56 -18.94 15.20
C LEU A 390 5.96 -18.82 14.59
N VAL A 391 6.14 -17.95 13.59
CA VAL A 391 7.47 -17.72 13.00
C VAL A 391 8.41 -17.08 14.03
N ALA A 392 7.97 -16.06 14.78
CA ALA A 392 8.81 -15.37 15.75
C ALA A 392 9.16 -16.21 17.01
N ALA A 393 8.35 -17.22 17.35
CA ALA A 393 8.59 -18.10 18.50
C ALA A 393 9.43 -19.33 18.15
N PHE A 394 9.28 -19.87 16.93
CA PHE A 394 9.91 -21.13 16.52
C PHE A 394 11.07 -20.96 15.53
N LYS A 395 11.29 -19.78 14.94
CA LYS A 395 12.34 -19.52 13.96
C LYS A 395 13.14 -18.25 14.29
N ASP A 396 14.40 -18.24 13.84
CA ASP A 396 15.31 -17.09 13.99
C ASP A 396 14.85 -15.85 13.21
N ILE A 397 15.38 -14.68 13.61
CA ILE A 397 15.09 -13.36 13.05
C ILE A 397 15.24 -13.32 11.53
N SER A 398 16.22 -14.04 10.98
CA SER A 398 16.49 -14.12 9.53
C SER A 398 15.32 -14.68 8.71
N HIS A 399 14.43 -15.48 9.31
CA HIS A 399 13.24 -15.98 8.65
C HIS A 399 12.06 -15.00 8.68
N LEU A 400 12.05 -14.02 9.58
CA LEU A 400 11.07 -12.93 9.58
C LEU A 400 11.36 -11.95 8.45
N THR A 401 12.65 -11.69 8.18
CA THR A 401 13.11 -10.86 7.05
C THR A 401 12.67 -11.42 5.71
N GLY A 402 12.96 -12.69 5.43
CA GLY A 402 12.53 -13.33 4.18
C GLY A 402 11.00 -13.41 4.04
N MET A 403 10.25 -13.28 5.15
CA MET A 403 8.79 -13.19 5.10
C MET A 403 8.33 -11.83 4.56
N ASN A 404 8.98 -10.72 4.90
CA ASN A 404 8.57 -9.41 4.39
C ASN A 404 8.83 -9.29 2.88
N ASP A 405 9.96 -9.81 2.39
CA ASP A 405 10.25 -9.90 0.95
C ASP A 405 9.17 -10.68 0.19
N LEU A 406 8.76 -11.82 0.76
CA LEU A 406 7.68 -12.64 0.20
C LEU A 406 6.35 -11.88 0.21
N LEU A 407 6.06 -11.12 1.27
CA LEU A 407 4.84 -10.33 1.39
C LEU A 407 4.83 -9.17 0.38
N ASN A 408 5.95 -8.50 0.14
CA ASN A 408 6.08 -7.47 -0.91
C ASN A 408 5.90 -8.07 -2.31
N ALA A 409 6.49 -9.24 -2.58
CA ALA A 409 6.25 -9.96 -3.83
C ALA A 409 4.78 -10.37 -3.98
N LEU A 410 4.14 -10.82 -2.90
CA LEU A 410 2.71 -11.13 -2.86
C LEU A 410 1.86 -9.90 -3.20
N GLN A 411 2.16 -8.70 -2.67
CA GLN A 411 1.44 -7.47 -3.04
C GLN A 411 1.57 -7.16 -4.54
N SER A 412 2.76 -7.34 -5.12
CA SER A 412 2.96 -7.16 -6.57
C SER A 412 2.15 -8.15 -7.41
N ILE A 413 2.02 -9.40 -6.95
CA ILE A 413 1.20 -10.42 -7.61
C ILE A 413 -0.30 -10.10 -7.51
N LEU A 414 -0.73 -9.48 -6.41
CA LEU A 414 -2.15 -9.16 -6.18
C LEU A 414 -2.57 -7.82 -6.84
N LEU A 415 -1.61 -7.01 -7.29
CA LEU A 415 -1.83 -5.73 -7.96
C LEU A 415 -2.88 -5.73 -9.10
N PRO A 416 -2.88 -6.70 -10.03
CA PRO A 416 -3.85 -6.71 -11.14
C PRO A 416 -5.31 -6.75 -10.64
N PHE A 417 -5.55 -7.35 -9.49
CA PHE A 417 -6.89 -7.51 -8.91
C PHE A 417 -7.50 -6.21 -8.40
N ALA A 418 -6.69 -5.20 -8.06
CA ALA A 418 -7.20 -3.88 -7.73
C ALA A 418 -7.18 -2.93 -8.93
N VAL A 419 -6.08 -2.97 -9.70
CA VAL A 419 -5.88 -2.06 -10.83
C VAL A 419 -6.86 -2.36 -11.96
N LEU A 420 -6.99 -3.61 -12.41
CA LEU A 420 -7.86 -3.92 -13.56
C LEU A 420 -9.32 -3.53 -13.34
N PRO A 421 -9.96 -3.79 -12.18
CA PRO A 421 -11.32 -3.32 -11.92
C PRO A 421 -11.45 -1.79 -11.96
N VAL A 422 -10.56 -1.03 -11.28
CA VAL A 422 -10.66 0.44 -11.28
C VAL A 422 -10.47 0.99 -12.69
N LEU A 423 -9.56 0.41 -13.49
CA LEU A 423 -9.36 0.80 -14.89
C LEU A 423 -10.60 0.48 -15.74
N THR A 424 -11.21 -0.68 -15.54
CA THR A 424 -12.41 -1.13 -16.25
C THR A 424 -13.58 -0.20 -15.98
N PHE A 425 -13.92 0.01 -14.70
CA PHE A 425 -15.10 0.77 -14.32
C PHE A 425 -15.00 2.26 -14.63
N THR A 426 -13.80 2.85 -14.52
CA THR A 426 -13.60 4.26 -14.90
C THR A 426 -13.63 4.51 -16.41
N SER A 427 -13.45 3.48 -17.23
CA SER A 427 -13.57 3.56 -18.69
C SER A 427 -15.01 3.30 -19.18
N LEU A 428 -15.91 2.80 -18.35
CA LEU A 428 -17.30 2.55 -18.73
C LEU A 428 -18.12 3.84 -18.78
N HIS A 429 -18.55 4.21 -20.00
CA HIS A 429 -19.40 5.37 -20.23
C HIS A 429 -20.74 5.32 -19.48
N PRO A 430 -21.46 4.18 -19.38
CA PRO A 430 -22.73 4.12 -18.63
C PRO A 430 -22.56 4.43 -17.13
N LEU A 431 -21.37 4.19 -16.57
CA LEU A 431 -21.09 4.38 -15.15
C LEU A 431 -20.55 5.80 -14.86
N MET A 432 -19.60 6.27 -15.68
CA MET A 432 -18.93 7.55 -15.48
C MET A 432 -19.60 8.73 -16.18
N GLN A 433 -20.55 8.47 -17.09
CA GLN A 433 -21.26 9.49 -17.87
C GLN A 433 -20.28 10.47 -18.54
N ASP A 434 -20.52 11.77 -18.42
CA ASP A 434 -19.66 12.84 -18.96
C ASP A 434 -18.26 12.88 -18.34
N PHE A 435 -18.04 12.17 -17.23
CA PHE A 435 -16.74 12.05 -16.58
C PHE A 435 -15.96 10.81 -17.03
N SER A 436 -16.26 10.24 -18.20
CA SER A 436 -15.45 9.14 -18.75
C SER A 436 -14.01 9.56 -19.08
N ASN A 437 -13.11 8.60 -19.21
CA ASN A 437 -11.70 8.87 -19.51
C ASN A 437 -11.51 9.41 -20.94
N SER A 438 -10.75 10.51 -21.05
CA SER A 438 -10.33 11.07 -22.35
C SER A 438 -9.37 10.12 -23.08
N LEU A 439 -9.16 10.33 -24.38
CA LEU A 439 -8.27 9.50 -25.20
C LEU A 439 -6.84 9.38 -24.62
N PRO A 440 -6.18 10.47 -24.17
CA PRO A 440 -4.88 10.37 -23.50
C PRO A 440 -4.96 9.56 -22.20
N GLY A 441 -6.06 9.70 -21.46
CA GLY A 441 -6.35 8.88 -20.29
C GLY A 441 -6.38 7.40 -20.66
N LYS A 442 -7.15 6.99 -21.67
CA LYS A 442 -7.23 5.59 -22.11
C LYS A 442 -5.87 5.01 -22.54
N VAL A 443 -5.05 5.78 -23.26
CA VAL A 443 -3.69 5.36 -23.64
C VAL A 443 -2.84 5.10 -22.40
N LEU A 444 -2.84 6.05 -21.45
CA LEU A 444 -2.12 5.90 -20.19
C LEU A 444 -2.57 4.65 -19.42
N MET A 445 -3.88 4.42 -19.32
CA MET A 445 -4.47 3.26 -18.62
C MET A 445 -4.07 1.93 -19.26
N THR A 446 -3.93 1.92 -20.59
CA THR A 446 -3.47 0.76 -21.35
C THR A 446 -1.98 0.49 -21.07
N LEU A 447 -1.15 1.54 -20.98
CA LEU A 447 0.25 1.42 -20.58
C LEU A 447 0.40 0.88 -19.15
N ILE A 448 -0.41 1.37 -18.21
CA ILE A 448 -0.45 0.88 -16.82
C ILE A 448 -0.81 -0.60 -16.79
N THR A 449 -1.85 -0.99 -17.53
CA THR A 449 -2.25 -2.40 -17.67
C THR A 449 -1.10 -3.25 -18.22
N GLY A 450 -0.45 -2.80 -19.29
CA GLY A 450 0.68 -3.48 -19.90
C GLY A 450 1.86 -3.66 -18.92
N LEU A 451 2.19 -2.63 -18.15
CA LEU A 451 3.24 -2.67 -17.14
C LEU A 451 2.91 -3.67 -16.02
N VAL A 452 1.71 -3.61 -15.46
CA VAL A 452 1.27 -4.52 -14.40
C VAL A 452 1.29 -5.97 -14.88
N CYS A 453 0.84 -6.22 -16.11
CA CYS A 453 0.90 -7.54 -16.73
C CYS A 453 2.35 -8.02 -16.94
N ALA A 454 3.25 -7.14 -17.41
CA ALA A 454 4.66 -7.49 -17.63
C ALA A 454 5.36 -7.87 -16.32
N ILE A 455 5.17 -7.09 -15.25
CA ILE A 455 5.71 -7.39 -13.92
C ILE A 455 5.19 -8.74 -13.42
N ASN A 456 3.89 -8.99 -13.55
CA ASN A 456 3.29 -10.24 -13.10
C ASN A 456 3.77 -11.46 -13.89
N ILE A 457 3.86 -11.36 -15.22
CA ILE A 457 4.41 -12.44 -16.06
C ILE A 457 5.87 -12.71 -15.68
N TYR A 458 6.67 -11.65 -15.46
CA TYR A 458 8.05 -11.81 -15.03
C TYR A 458 8.16 -12.55 -13.71
N PHE A 459 7.39 -12.14 -12.68
CA PHE A 459 7.37 -12.83 -11.39
C PHE A 459 7.01 -14.31 -11.52
N VAL A 460 6.01 -14.62 -12.33
CA VAL A 460 5.60 -16.01 -12.58
C VAL A 460 6.74 -16.82 -13.20
N VAL A 461 7.42 -16.27 -14.21
CA VAL A 461 8.56 -16.93 -14.88
C VAL A 461 9.77 -17.06 -13.96
N ASP A 462 9.98 -16.10 -13.05
CA ASP A 462 11.08 -16.10 -12.09
C ASP A 462 10.86 -17.08 -10.92
N PHE A 463 9.59 -17.25 -10.51
CA PHE A 463 9.18 -18.12 -9.40
C PHE A 463 9.08 -19.61 -9.80
N LEU A 464 8.74 -19.90 -11.05
CA LEU A 464 8.64 -21.29 -11.54
C LEU A 464 9.93 -22.12 -11.35
N PRO A 465 11.15 -21.60 -11.63
CA PRO A 465 12.40 -22.35 -11.50
C PRO A 465 12.96 -22.45 -10.08
N THR A 466 12.52 -21.64 -9.13
CA THR A 466 13.07 -21.60 -7.75
C THR A 466 12.57 -22.74 -6.86
N LEU A 467 11.62 -23.54 -7.35
CA LEU A 467 10.99 -24.61 -6.59
C LEU A 467 11.69 -25.94 -6.88
N HIS A 468 12.54 -26.38 -5.96
CA HIS A 468 13.13 -27.72 -6.02
C HIS A 468 12.18 -28.74 -5.38
N GLY A 469 11.41 -29.50 -6.18
CA GLY A 469 10.65 -30.67 -5.69
C GLY A 469 9.47 -31.09 -6.58
N LEU A 470 9.48 -32.32 -7.09
CA LEU A 470 8.46 -32.84 -8.03
C LEU A 470 7.03 -32.86 -7.47
N GLU A 471 6.89 -33.01 -6.15
CA GLU A 471 5.60 -33.15 -5.45
C GLU A 471 4.82 -31.83 -5.35
N TYR A 472 5.53 -30.68 -5.37
CA TYR A 472 4.91 -29.35 -5.28
C TYR A 472 4.60 -28.73 -6.64
N HIS A 473 5.18 -29.26 -7.73
CA HIS A 473 5.02 -28.67 -9.06
C HIS A 473 3.60 -28.76 -9.62
N ILE A 474 2.90 -29.89 -9.44
CA ILE A 474 1.56 -30.10 -9.98
C ILE A 474 0.51 -29.17 -9.33
N PRO A 475 0.32 -29.17 -8.00
CA PRO A 475 -0.69 -28.31 -7.38
C PRO A 475 -0.40 -26.82 -7.58
N LEU A 476 0.88 -26.44 -7.56
CA LEU A 476 1.26 -25.05 -7.76
C LEU A 476 1.11 -24.60 -9.22
N SER A 477 1.47 -25.45 -10.19
CA SER A 477 1.24 -25.15 -11.61
C SER A 477 -0.25 -24.97 -11.91
N LEU A 478 -1.11 -25.79 -11.29
CA LEU A 478 -2.56 -25.62 -11.39
C LEU A 478 -3.03 -24.29 -10.76
N LEU A 479 -2.54 -23.94 -9.58
CA LEU A 479 -2.84 -22.67 -8.91
C LEU A 479 -2.41 -21.48 -9.79
N LEU A 480 -1.22 -21.56 -10.35
CA LEU A 480 -0.65 -20.54 -11.22
C LEU A 480 -1.44 -20.43 -12.54
N ALA A 481 -1.82 -21.54 -13.15
CA ALA A 481 -2.69 -21.55 -14.33
C ALA A 481 -4.05 -20.91 -14.02
N ALA A 482 -4.63 -21.20 -12.85
CA ALA A 482 -5.87 -20.57 -12.40
C ALA A 482 -5.69 -19.05 -12.18
N TYR A 483 -4.57 -18.63 -11.58
CA TYR A 483 -4.19 -17.22 -11.44
C TYR A 483 -4.10 -16.52 -12.79
N VAL A 484 -3.33 -17.06 -13.74
CA VAL A 484 -3.16 -16.50 -15.08
C VAL A 484 -4.49 -16.45 -15.82
N ALA A 485 -5.31 -17.50 -15.73
CA ALA A 485 -6.64 -17.52 -16.34
C ALA A 485 -7.56 -16.44 -15.77
N PHE A 486 -7.52 -16.21 -14.45
CA PHE A 486 -8.32 -15.18 -13.81
C PHE A 486 -7.85 -13.76 -14.16
N VAL A 487 -6.54 -13.53 -14.21
CA VAL A 487 -5.96 -12.25 -14.68
C VAL A 487 -6.32 -12.02 -16.15
N ALA A 488 -6.21 -13.03 -17.01
CA ALA A 488 -6.61 -12.95 -18.42
C ALA A 488 -8.10 -12.61 -18.58
N TYR A 489 -8.96 -13.19 -17.74
CA TYR A 489 -10.38 -12.83 -17.68
C TYR A 489 -10.59 -11.35 -17.31
N LEU A 490 -9.87 -10.83 -16.32
CA LEU A 490 -9.98 -9.41 -15.96
C LEU A 490 -9.46 -8.48 -17.07
N ILE A 491 -8.34 -8.83 -17.71
CA ILE A 491 -7.79 -8.09 -18.86
C ILE A 491 -8.79 -8.08 -20.02
N TRP A 492 -9.43 -9.21 -20.29
CA TRP A 492 -10.48 -9.33 -21.29
C TRP A 492 -11.64 -8.37 -20.99
N THR A 493 -12.14 -8.34 -19.75
CA THR A 493 -13.20 -7.40 -19.35
C THR A 493 -12.76 -5.94 -19.46
N CYS A 494 -11.52 -5.63 -19.08
CA CYS A 494 -10.94 -4.29 -19.20
C CYS A 494 -10.82 -3.85 -20.67
N SER A 495 -10.45 -4.77 -21.55
CA SER A 495 -10.30 -4.52 -23.00
C SER A 495 -11.65 -4.21 -23.66
N ILE A 496 -12.70 -4.95 -23.27
CA ILE A 496 -14.08 -4.66 -23.72
C ILE A 496 -14.50 -3.27 -23.27
N ALA A 497 -14.25 -2.89 -22.01
CA ALA A 497 -14.58 -1.56 -21.49
C ALA A 497 -13.80 -0.42 -22.19
N HIS A 498 -12.58 -0.69 -22.66
CA HIS A 498 -11.79 0.28 -23.44
C HIS A 498 -12.26 0.46 -24.89
N GLY A 499 -13.19 -0.38 -25.37
CA GLY A 499 -13.82 -0.23 -26.68
C GLY A 499 -13.42 -1.30 -27.71
N ALA A 500 -12.73 -2.37 -27.31
CA ALA A 500 -12.46 -3.53 -28.17
C ALA A 500 -13.73 -4.38 -28.38
N ARG A 501 -14.74 -3.80 -29.05
CA ARG A 501 -16.07 -4.41 -29.27
C ARG A 501 -16.01 -5.75 -30.02
N PHE A 502 -14.96 -5.99 -30.79
CA PHE A 502 -14.75 -7.25 -31.52
C PHE A 502 -14.56 -8.46 -30.61
N LEU A 503 -14.11 -8.23 -29.36
CA LEU A 503 -13.96 -9.27 -28.35
C LEU A 503 -15.31 -9.70 -27.77
N ALA A 504 -16.35 -8.86 -27.83
CA ALA A 504 -17.67 -9.15 -27.25
C ALA A 504 -18.54 -10.15 -28.06
N ARG A 505 -17.95 -11.19 -28.66
CA ARG A 505 -18.69 -12.24 -29.37
C ARG A 505 -19.36 -13.21 -28.39
N GLY A 506 -20.68 -13.11 -28.21
CA GLY A 506 -21.49 -14.16 -27.57
C GLY A 506 -22.81 -13.71 -26.93
N HIS A 507 -23.67 -14.69 -26.61
CA HIS A 507 -24.99 -14.59 -25.96
C HIS A 507 -24.92 -14.18 -24.47
N HIS A 508 -23.96 -13.34 -24.11
CA HIS A 508 -23.66 -12.92 -22.75
C HIS A 508 -24.28 -11.55 -22.47
N SER A 509 -25.60 -11.44 -22.59
CA SER A 509 -26.36 -10.20 -22.36
C SER A 509 -26.18 -9.60 -20.96
N ARG A 510 -25.82 -10.40 -19.94
CA ARG A 510 -25.47 -9.91 -18.59
C ARG A 510 -24.10 -9.24 -18.48
N PHE A 511 -23.17 -9.55 -19.38
CA PHE A 511 -21.81 -9.02 -19.33
C PHE A 511 -21.64 -7.70 -20.08
N ASN A 512 -22.67 -7.21 -20.76
CA ASN A 512 -22.52 -6.04 -21.63
C ASN A 512 -22.31 -4.71 -20.89
N PHE A 513 -22.25 -4.64 -19.55
CA PHE A 513 -22.03 -3.38 -18.82
C PHE A 513 -22.94 -2.19 -19.25
N GLY A 514 -24.09 -2.47 -19.88
CA GLY A 514 -24.96 -1.45 -20.49
C GLY A 514 -24.53 -0.94 -21.87
N LEU A 515 -23.54 -1.57 -22.52
CA LEU A 515 -23.24 -1.39 -23.95
C LEU A 515 -24.37 -2.05 -24.75
N THR A 516 -25.33 -1.25 -25.21
CA THR A 516 -26.24 -1.66 -26.29
C THR A 516 -25.40 -1.90 -27.55
N LEU A 517 -25.52 -3.11 -28.10
CA LEU A 517 -25.00 -3.45 -29.42
C LEU A 517 -25.98 -2.89 -30.45
N ASP A 518 -25.93 -1.57 -30.65
CA ASP A 518 -26.54 -0.91 -31.81
C ASP A 518 -25.45 -0.33 -32.72
#